data_AF-A0A7C7VP41-F1
#
_entry.id   AF-A0A7C7VP41-F1
#
_cell.length_a   1.000
_cell.length_b   1.000
_cell.length_c   1.000
_cell.angle_alpha   90.00
_cell.angle_beta   90.00
_cell.angle_gamma   90.00
#
_symmetry.space_group_name_H-M   'P 1'
#
loop_
_entity.id
_entity.type
_entity.pdbx_description
1 polymer ?
#
loop_
_entity_poly.entity_id
_entity_poly.type
_entity_poly.pdbx_seq_one_letter_code
_entity_poly.pdbx_strand_id
1 'polypeptide(L)'
;MRKLTLILAESALEIVPKEVRDHPSILKYSERAGKSPSEMLLDRSFHHAAMRVLRENWKRGRPDIVHICLLEALGSPLNKEGLLRILVHTVNNFVISISSQTRLPRNYFRFVGLIEQLFQTGKVPPFGKPLLTLSRKSLKQLLKEINPGCVIAFSRLGTPSDLKEIVSMLSQREKPVVLIGGFPAGTFKKSTLKLADHIFSIDPETLDAWTVTSRIIYEYEKSIGLPEKRLKRLLKIRS
;
A
#
# COMPACT_ATOMS: atom_id res chain seq x y z
N MET A 1 19.66 12.37 -3.94
CA MET A 1 19.09 11.55 -2.84
C MET A 1 18.33 10.41 -3.47
N ARG A 2 18.49 9.18 -2.96
CA ARG A 2 17.88 8.00 -3.60
C ARG A 2 16.38 7.96 -3.29
N LYS A 3 15.58 7.55 -4.27
CA LYS A 3 14.12 7.48 -4.15
C LYS A 3 13.72 6.15 -3.53
N LEU A 4 13.05 6.18 -2.38
CA LEU A 4 12.48 4.99 -1.74
C LEU A 4 11.25 4.53 -2.52
N THR A 5 11.16 3.23 -2.80
CA THR A 5 9.93 2.61 -3.31
C THR A 5 9.26 1.81 -2.21
N LEU A 6 8.06 2.24 -1.81
CA LEU A 6 7.23 1.55 -0.85
C LEU A 6 6.14 0.78 -1.59
N ILE A 7 6.06 -0.53 -1.31
CA ILE A 7 5.03 -1.42 -1.88
C ILE A 7 4.18 -1.99 -0.75
N LEU A 8 2.89 -1.64 -0.75
CA LEU A 8 1.89 -2.36 0.03
C LEU A 8 1.57 -3.68 -0.68
N ALA A 9 2.17 -4.77 -0.22
CA ALA A 9 2.15 -6.06 -0.88
C ALA A 9 1.02 -6.95 -0.37
N GLU A 10 0.39 -7.66 -1.31
CA GLU A 10 -0.74 -8.57 -1.07
C GLU A 10 -1.93 -7.86 -0.42
N SER A 11 -2.16 -6.63 -0.85
CA SER A 11 -3.13 -5.72 -0.26
C SER A 11 -4.56 -6.25 -0.38
N ALA A 12 -5.33 -6.15 0.71
CA ALA A 12 -6.72 -6.58 0.87
C ALA A 12 -7.72 -5.69 0.12
N LEU A 13 -7.41 -5.40 -1.15
CA LEU A 13 -8.07 -4.44 -2.03
C LEU A 13 -8.45 -5.12 -3.34
N GLU A 14 -9.74 -5.34 -3.54
CA GLU A 14 -10.30 -6.05 -4.70
C GLU A 14 -11.78 -5.74 -4.86
N ILE A 15 -12.30 -5.83 -6.09
CA ILE A 15 -13.75 -5.84 -6.33
C ILE A 15 -14.38 -7.14 -5.80
N VAL A 16 -15.69 -7.12 -5.55
CA VAL A 16 -16.41 -8.30 -5.05
C VAL A 16 -16.17 -9.51 -5.98
N PRO A 17 -15.61 -10.61 -5.45
CA PRO A 17 -15.27 -11.81 -6.23
C PRO A 17 -16.53 -12.45 -6.82
N LYS A 18 -16.39 -13.03 -8.02
CA LYS A 18 -17.53 -13.62 -8.77
C LYS A 18 -18.29 -14.66 -7.95
N GLU A 19 -17.56 -15.43 -7.15
CA GLU A 19 -18.04 -16.54 -6.32
C GLU A 19 -19.06 -16.12 -5.26
N VAL A 20 -19.12 -14.83 -4.92
CA VAL A 20 -19.98 -14.34 -3.83
C VAL A 20 -20.93 -13.22 -4.25
N ARG A 21 -20.98 -12.87 -5.55
CA ARG A 21 -21.80 -11.73 -6.04
C ARG A 21 -23.29 -11.93 -5.81
N ASP A 22 -23.76 -13.16 -5.91
CA ASP A 22 -25.18 -13.53 -5.75
C ASP A 22 -25.57 -13.74 -4.28
N HIS A 23 -24.63 -13.58 -3.35
CA HIS A 23 -24.92 -13.76 -1.92
C HIS A 23 -25.87 -12.64 -1.44
N PRO A 24 -26.92 -12.96 -0.65
CA PRO A 24 -27.93 -11.97 -0.23
C PRO A 24 -27.37 -10.71 0.44
N SER A 25 -26.29 -10.84 1.23
CA SER A 25 -25.64 -9.69 1.86
C SER A 25 -24.96 -8.74 0.86
N ILE A 26 -24.44 -9.26 -0.26
CA ILE A 26 -23.87 -8.45 -1.34
C ILE A 26 -24.99 -7.75 -2.09
N LEU A 27 -26.02 -8.49 -2.51
CA LEU A 27 -27.15 -7.95 -3.26
C LEU A 27 -27.86 -6.81 -2.50
N LYS A 28 -28.10 -7.00 -1.20
CA LYS A 28 -28.70 -5.97 -0.33
C LYS A 28 -27.84 -4.70 -0.24
N TYR A 29 -26.52 -4.84 -0.16
CA TYR A 29 -25.63 -3.67 -0.11
C TYR A 29 -25.51 -3.00 -1.48
N SER A 30 -25.50 -3.79 -2.56
CA SER A 30 -25.50 -3.34 -3.96
C SER A 30 -26.73 -2.49 -4.28
N GLU A 31 -27.93 -2.94 -3.90
CA GLU A 31 -29.18 -2.19 -4.06
C GLU A 31 -29.12 -0.83 -3.33
N ARG A 32 -28.68 -0.83 -2.07
CA ARG A 32 -28.50 0.41 -1.28
C ARG A 32 -27.46 1.36 -1.85
N ALA A 33 -26.39 0.83 -2.44
CA ALA A 33 -25.31 1.60 -3.02
C ALA A 33 -25.62 2.09 -4.45
N GLY A 34 -26.65 1.54 -5.10
CA GLY A 34 -26.97 1.82 -6.51
C GLY A 34 -25.87 1.38 -7.47
N LYS A 35 -25.14 0.31 -7.16
CA LYS A 35 -23.98 -0.17 -7.93
C LYS A 35 -24.07 -1.67 -8.18
N SER A 36 -23.56 -2.15 -9.31
CA SER A 36 -23.48 -3.59 -9.55
C SER A 36 -22.47 -4.25 -8.59
N PRO A 37 -22.73 -5.48 -8.10
CA PRO A 37 -21.76 -6.22 -7.29
C PRO A 37 -20.38 -6.32 -7.94
N SER A 38 -20.29 -6.38 -9.27
CA SER A 38 -19.02 -6.48 -9.98
C SER A 38 -18.16 -5.22 -9.93
N GLU A 39 -18.75 -4.09 -9.56
CA GLU A 39 -18.13 -2.76 -9.53
C GLU A 39 -17.77 -2.32 -8.12
N MET A 40 -18.27 -3.04 -7.13
CA MET A 40 -18.13 -2.69 -5.72
C MET A 40 -16.84 -3.27 -5.14
N LEU A 41 -16.25 -2.53 -4.22
CA LEU A 41 -15.09 -3.01 -3.46
C LEU A 41 -15.52 -4.04 -2.42
N LEU A 42 -14.75 -5.11 -2.25
CA LEU A 42 -14.97 -6.05 -1.15
C LEU A 42 -14.57 -5.38 0.17
N ASP A 43 -15.51 -5.30 1.11
CA ASP A 43 -15.29 -4.76 2.45
C ASP A 43 -15.95 -5.68 3.49
N ARG A 44 -15.14 -6.19 4.42
CA ARG A 44 -15.56 -7.10 5.47
C ARG A 44 -16.63 -6.49 6.37
N SER A 45 -16.63 -5.17 6.56
CA SER A 45 -17.60 -4.46 7.40
C SER A 45 -19.03 -4.62 6.88
N PHE A 46 -19.19 -4.78 5.56
CA PHE A 46 -20.49 -4.93 4.90
C PHE A 46 -20.72 -6.36 4.37
N HIS A 47 -19.65 -7.06 4.01
CA HIS A 47 -19.70 -8.31 3.25
C HIS A 47 -19.27 -9.55 4.06
N HIS A 48 -19.11 -9.43 5.39
CA HIS A 48 -18.59 -10.50 6.25
C HIS A 48 -19.23 -11.88 6.00
N ALA A 49 -20.57 -11.94 5.94
CA ALA A 49 -21.30 -13.18 5.74
C ALA A 49 -20.93 -13.88 4.42
N ALA A 50 -20.95 -13.12 3.32
CA ALA A 50 -20.57 -13.60 1.99
C ALA A 50 -19.11 -14.07 1.94
N MET A 51 -18.21 -13.41 2.68
CA MET A 51 -16.79 -13.71 2.64
C MET A 51 -16.40 -15.05 3.27
N ARG A 52 -17.27 -15.71 4.03
CA ARG A 52 -16.94 -16.96 4.75
C ARG A 52 -16.49 -18.09 3.80
N VAL A 53 -17.05 -18.13 2.59
CA VAL A 53 -16.73 -19.15 1.57
C VAL A 53 -15.47 -18.82 0.77
N LEU A 54 -14.94 -17.61 0.90
CA LEU A 54 -13.75 -17.19 0.16
C LEU A 54 -12.49 -17.85 0.74
N ARG A 55 -11.64 -18.35 -0.15
CA ARG A 55 -10.29 -18.78 0.21
C ARG A 55 -9.50 -17.60 0.81
N GLU A 56 -8.73 -17.90 1.87
CA GLU A 56 -7.94 -16.92 2.61
C GLU A 56 -8.79 -15.70 3.04
N ASN A 57 -10.06 -15.90 3.42
CA ASN A 57 -10.96 -14.78 3.72
C ASN A 57 -10.35 -13.82 4.76
N TRP A 58 -9.60 -14.34 5.74
CA TRP A 58 -8.92 -13.57 6.79
C TRP A 58 -7.97 -12.50 6.25
N LYS A 59 -7.50 -12.62 4.99
CA LYS A 59 -6.60 -11.68 4.33
C LYS A 59 -7.31 -10.61 3.51
N ARG A 60 -8.63 -10.71 3.33
CA ARG A 60 -9.40 -9.99 2.31
C ARG A 60 -10.36 -8.97 2.93
N GLY A 61 -10.82 -8.04 2.09
CA GLY A 61 -11.90 -7.09 2.41
C GLY A 61 -11.54 -6.06 3.49
N ARG A 62 -10.31 -5.56 3.50
CA ARG A 62 -9.85 -4.52 4.45
C ARG A 62 -9.16 -3.38 3.69
N PRO A 63 -9.90 -2.68 2.81
CA PRO A 63 -9.34 -1.61 2.00
C PRO A 63 -8.96 -0.37 2.84
N ASP A 64 -9.49 -0.25 4.05
CA ASP A 64 -9.13 0.75 5.06
C ASP A 64 -7.64 0.72 5.42
N ILE A 65 -7.01 -0.47 5.44
CA ILE A 65 -5.57 -0.61 5.71
C ILE A 65 -4.77 0.13 4.64
N VAL A 66 -5.09 -0.11 3.36
CA VAL A 66 -4.44 0.56 2.24
C VAL A 66 -4.72 2.06 2.32
N HIS A 67 -5.97 2.44 2.60
CA HIS A 67 -6.36 3.84 2.71
C HIS A 67 -5.49 4.61 3.71
N ILE A 68 -5.37 4.11 4.95
CA ILE A 68 -4.59 4.77 6.01
C ILE A 68 -3.10 4.80 5.64
N CYS A 69 -2.53 3.68 5.18
CA CYS A 69 -1.12 3.64 4.76
C CYS A 69 -0.81 4.66 3.65
N LEU A 70 -1.73 4.82 2.69
CA LEU A 70 -1.56 5.80 1.61
C LEU A 70 -1.68 7.24 2.11
N LEU A 71 -2.55 7.53 3.09
CA LEU A 71 -2.64 8.85 3.70
C LEU A 71 -1.32 9.22 4.41
N GLU A 72 -0.78 8.30 5.20
CA GLU A 72 0.52 8.46 5.87
C GLU A 72 1.64 8.69 4.85
N ALA A 73 1.72 7.83 3.83
CA ALA A 73 2.77 7.89 2.83
C ALA A 73 2.71 9.16 1.96
N LEU A 74 1.53 9.51 1.43
CA LEU A 74 1.36 10.70 0.58
C LEU A 74 1.51 12.01 1.37
N GLY A 75 1.14 12.02 2.65
CA GLY A 75 1.26 13.17 3.54
C GLY A 75 2.70 13.51 3.95
N SER A 76 3.61 12.53 3.84
CA SER A 76 4.99 12.63 4.33
C SER A 76 5.83 13.73 3.66
N PRO A 77 6.77 14.35 4.40
CA PRO A 77 7.84 15.16 3.82
C PRO A 77 8.60 14.46 2.69
N LEU A 78 8.87 13.16 2.80
CA LEU A 78 9.56 12.36 1.79
C LEU A 78 8.82 12.36 0.45
N ASN A 79 7.49 12.20 0.46
CA ASN A 79 6.67 12.29 -0.74
C ASN A 79 6.65 13.72 -1.31
N LYS A 80 6.55 14.75 -0.46
CA LYS A 80 6.54 16.17 -0.87
C LYS A 80 7.82 16.58 -1.61
N GLU A 81 8.94 15.94 -1.31
CA GLU A 81 10.24 16.16 -1.98
C GLU A 81 10.44 15.26 -3.22
N GLY A 82 9.42 14.47 -3.60
CA GLY A 82 9.51 13.56 -4.74
C GLY A 82 10.40 12.33 -4.52
N LEU A 83 10.83 12.10 -3.28
CA LEU A 83 11.75 11.04 -2.86
C LEU A 83 11.06 9.73 -2.47
N LEU A 84 9.73 9.67 -2.56
CA LEU A 84 8.93 8.46 -2.35
C LEU A 84 8.22 8.04 -3.64
N ARG A 85 8.28 6.75 -3.97
CA ARG A 85 7.42 6.08 -4.95
C ARG A 85 6.50 5.13 -4.19
N ILE A 86 5.21 5.22 -4.43
CA ILE A 86 4.20 4.43 -3.71
C ILE A 86 3.50 3.51 -4.70
N LEU A 87 3.44 2.22 -4.38
CA LEU A 87 2.80 1.19 -5.17
C LEU A 87 1.93 0.32 -4.26
N VAL A 88 0.80 -0.15 -4.77
CA VAL A 88 -0.06 -1.13 -4.08
C VAL A 88 -0.15 -2.36 -4.95
N HIS A 89 0.35 -3.50 -4.46
CA HIS A 89 0.16 -4.80 -5.08
C HIS A 89 -0.95 -5.55 -4.34
N THR A 90 -2.05 -5.87 -5.02
CA THR A 90 -3.24 -6.46 -4.41
C THR A 90 -3.16 -7.98 -4.29
N VAL A 91 -4.03 -8.59 -3.49
CA VAL A 91 -4.18 -10.05 -3.36
C VAL A 91 -4.44 -10.76 -4.71
N ASN A 92 -5.02 -10.05 -5.69
CA ASN A 92 -5.38 -10.56 -7.00
C ASN A 92 -4.38 -10.15 -8.12
N ASN A 93 -3.15 -9.79 -7.76
CA ASN A 93 -2.08 -9.41 -8.70
C ASN A 93 -2.46 -8.23 -9.61
N PHE A 94 -3.07 -7.20 -9.02
CA PHE A 94 -3.10 -5.88 -9.63
C PHE A 94 -2.08 -4.98 -8.95
N VAL A 95 -1.49 -4.07 -9.73
CA VAL A 95 -0.59 -3.03 -9.24
C VAL A 95 -1.23 -1.67 -9.50
N ILE A 96 -1.44 -0.93 -8.43
CA ILE A 96 -1.84 0.47 -8.47
C ILE A 96 -0.58 1.32 -8.32
N SER A 97 -0.27 2.12 -9.34
CA SER A 97 0.76 3.15 -9.24
C SER A 97 0.12 4.48 -8.88
N ILE A 98 0.72 5.18 -7.91
CA ILE A 98 0.17 6.43 -7.37
C ILE A 98 1.16 7.56 -7.61
N SER A 99 0.70 8.63 -8.23
CA SER A 99 1.46 9.87 -8.42
C SER A 99 1.73 10.52 -7.07
N SER A 100 2.94 11.06 -6.87
CA SER A 100 3.29 11.81 -5.65
C SER A 100 2.46 13.07 -5.46
N GLN A 101 1.82 13.58 -6.52
CA GLN A 101 0.92 14.74 -6.49
C GLN A 101 -0.52 14.38 -6.06
N THR A 102 -0.82 13.09 -5.86
CA THR A 102 -2.17 12.63 -5.52
C THR A 102 -2.61 13.17 -4.17
N ARG A 103 -3.77 13.82 -4.13
CA ARG A 103 -4.48 14.16 -2.90
C ARG A 103 -5.56 13.12 -2.66
N LEU A 104 -5.23 12.10 -1.88
CA LEU A 104 -6.16 11.02 -1.61
C LEU A 104 -7.34 11.51 -0.74
N PRO A 105 -8.59 11.09 -1.01
CA PRO A 105 -9.72 11.42 -0.16
C PRO A 105 -9.48 10.96 1.28
N ARG A 106 -9.67 11.84 2.26
CA ARG A 106 -9.57 11.47 3.70
C ARG A 106 -10.78 10.68 4.19
N ASN A 107 -11.95 10.94 3.62
CA ASN A 107 -13.15 10.18 3.93
C ASN A 107 -13.08 8.80 3.26
N TYR A 108 -13.28 7.75 4.05
CA TYR A 108 -13.19 6.37 3.61
C TYR A 108 -14.12 6.04 2.44
N PHE A 109 -15.40 6.44 2.48
CA PHE A 109 -16.35 6.15 1.39
C PHE A 109 -15.98 6.86 0.09
N ARG A 110 -15.40 8.06 0.15
CA ARG A 110 -14.85 8.74 -1.04
C ARG A 110 -13.63 8.01 -1.59
N PHE A 111 -12.78 7.44 -0.72
CA PHE A 111 -11.67 6.59 -1.15
C PHE A 111 -12.19 5.31 -1.82
N VAL A 112 -13.20 4.65 -1.25
CA VAL A 112 -13.83 3.46 -1.86
C VAL A 112 -14.33 3.77 -3.26
N GLY A 113 -15.10 4.85 -3.45
CA GLY A 113 -15.58 5.26 -4.77
C GLY A 113 -14.46 5.55 -5.78
N LEU A 114 -13.36 6.17 -5.34
CA LEU A 114 -12.17 6.41 -6.16
C LEU A 114 -11.54 5.09 -6.65
N ILE A 115 -11.40 4.12 -5.76
CA ILE A 115 -10.80 2.82 -6.10
C ILE A 115 -11.72 1.98 -6.99
N GLU A 116 -13.03 2.00 -6.74
CA GLU A 116 -14.01 1.36 -7.62
C GLU A 116 -13.93 1.92 -9.04
N GLN A 117 -13.89 3.25 -9.18
CA GLN A 117 -13.68 3.91 -10.48
C GLN A 117 -12.35 3.50 -11.12
N LEU A 118 -11.28 3.38 -10.33
CA LEU A 118 -9.98 2.93 -10.82
C LEU A 118 -10.04 1.49 -11.38
N PHE A 119 -10.78 0.58 -10.73
CA PHE A 119 -10.97 -0.78 -11.22
C PHE A 119 -11.81 -0.85 -12.49
N GLN A 120 -12.79 0.05 -12.66
CA GLN A 120 -13.60 0.13 -13.88
C GLN A 120 -12.83 0.71 -15.07
N THR A 121 -12.10 1.80 -14.84
CA THR A 121 -11.52 2.63 -15.92
C THR A 121 -10.03 2.39 -16.16
N GLY A 122 -9.35 1.72 -15.23
CA GLY A 122 -7.90 1.49 -15.26
C GLY A 122 -7.04 2.70 -14.89
N LYS A 123 -7.62 3.90 -14.77
CA LYS A 123 -6.91 5.14 -14.41
C LYS A 123 -7.82 6.20 -13.81
N VAL A 124 -7.29 7.01 -12.90
CA VAL A 124 -8.01 8.12 -12.28
C VAL A 124 -7.14 9.39 -12.24
N PRO A 125 -7.61 10.56 -12.73
CA PRO A 125 -8.88 10.74 -13.45
C PRO A 125 -8.89 10.00 -14.81
N PRO A 126 -10.08 9.66 -15.35
CA PRO A 126 -10.20 8.99 -16.65
C PRO A 126 -9.65 9.84 -17.81
N PHE A 127 -9.79 11.16 -17.71
CA PHE A 127 -9.33 12.14 -18.70
C PHE A 127 -8.19 12.99 -18.14
N GLY A 128 -7.24 13.34 -19.00
CA GLY A 128 -6.03 14.07 -18.61
C GLY A 128 -4.92 13.19 -18.03
N LYS A 129 -4.01 13.80 -17.26
CA LYS A 129 -2.88 13.10 -16.66
C LYS A 129 -3.35 12.23 -15.48
N PRO A 130 -3.18 10.90 -15.53
CA PRO A 130 -3.63 10.03 -14.47
C PRO A 130 -2.78 10.21 -13.19
N LEU A 131 -3.47 10.27 -12.05
CA LEU A 131 -2.88 10.26 -10.72
C LEU A 131 -2.75 8.84 -10.17
N LEU A 132 -3.72 7.98 -10.48
CA LEU A 132 -3.67 6.55 -10.20
C LEU A 132 -3.78 5.78 -11.51
N THR A 133 -3.03 4.70 -11.64
CA THR A 133 -3.13 3.77 -12.78
C THR A 133 -3.13 2.34 -12.27
N LEU A 134 -3.97 1.49 -12.86
CA LEU A 134 -4.10 0.08 -12.54
C LEU A 134 -3.50 -0.76 -13.67
N SER A 135 -2.72 -1.77 -13.30
CA SER A 135 -2.21 -2.76 -14.25
C SER A 135 -2.27 -4.16 -13.64
N ARG A 136 -2.52 -5.19 -14.44
CA ARG A 136 -2.49 -6.58 -13.97
C ARG A 136 -1.06 -7.09 -14.02
N LYS A 137 -0.47 -7.35 -12.84
CA LYS A 137 0.94 -7.69 -12.70
C LYS A 137 1.19 -8.38 -11.35
N SER A 138 1.93 -9.49 -11.38
CA SER A 138 2.41 -10.13 -10.16
C SER A 138 3.51 -9.29 -9.49
N LEU A 139 3.70 -9.47 -8.18
CA LEU A 139 4.78 -8.82 -7.45
C LEU A 139 6.17 -9.13 -8.05
N LYS A 140 6.39 -10.36 -8.53
CA LYS A 140 7.64 -10.76 -9.20
C LYS A 140 7.89 -9.94 -10.48
N GLN A 141 6.87 -9.78 -11.32
CA GLN A 141 6.98 -8.96 -12.53
C GLN A 141 7.22 -7.49 -12.18
N LEU A 142 6.52 -6.97 -11.16
CA LEU A 142 6.72 -5.61 -10.68
C LEU A 142 8.16 -5.34 -10.23
N LEU A 143 8.73 -6.24 -9.41
CA LEU A 143 10.10 -6.09 -8.93
C LEU A 143 11.12 -6.23 -10.07
N LYS A 144 10.88 -7.12 -11.04
CA LYS A 144 11.73 -7.23 -12.24
C LYS A 144 11.79 -5.92 -13.04
N GLU A 145 10.67 -5.21 -13.17
CA GLU A 145 10.62 -3.91 -13.86
C GLU A 145 11.28 -2.78 -13.07
N ILE A 146 11.13 -2.79 -11.74
CA ILE A 146 11.82 -1.82 -10.88
C ILE A 146 13.34 -2.04 -10.95
N ASN A 147 13.76 -3.31 -11.03
CA ASN A 147 15.14 -3.76 -10.93
C ASN A 147 15.84 -3.15 -9.69
N PRO A 148 15.35 -3.46 -8.47
CA PRO A 148 15.86 -2.87 -7.24
C PRO A 148 17.24 -3.42 -6.89
N GLY A 149 18.10 -2.58 -6.32
CA GLY A 149 19.38 -3.03 -5.74
C GLY A 149 19.22 -3.68 -4.36
N CYS A 150 18.05 -3.57 -3.74
CA CYS A 150 17.69 -4.26 -2.50
C CYS A 150 16.17 -4.23 -2.26
N VAL A 151 15.61 -5.36 -1.83
CA VAL A 151 14.22 -5.55 -1.43
C VAL A 151 14.18 -6.03 0.02
N ILE A 152 13.61 -5.20 0.90
CA ILE A 152 13.41 -5.54 2.32
C ILE A 152 11.92 -5.76 2.58
N ALA A 153 11.56 -6.90 3.17
CA ALA A 153 10.21 -7.12 3.66
C ALA A 153 10.14 -6.99 5.19
N PHE A 154 9.08 -6.34 5.68
CA PHE A 154 8.82 -6.24 7.11
C PHE A 154 7.77 -7.28 7.51
N SER A 155 8.12 -8.16 8.44
CA SER A 155 7.28 -9.28 8.87
C SER A 155 7.67 -9.73 10.28
N ARG A 156 6.69 -10.16 11.06
CA ARG A 156 6.92 -10.77 12.39
C ARG A 156 7.76 -12.05 12.34
N LEU A 157 7.83 -12.70 11.17
CA LEU A 157 8.67 -13.88 10.95
C LEU A 157 10.10 -13.53 10.53
N GLY A 158 10.42 -12.24 10.42
CA GLY A 158 11.75 -11.76 10.07
C GLY A 158 12.72 -11.78 11.25
N THR A 159 13.99 -11.56 10.95
CA THR A 159 15.04 -11.40 11.97
C THR A 159 14.76 -10.14 12.80
N PRO A 160 14.70 -10.22 14.15
CA PRO A 160 14.59 -9.04 15.01
C PRO A 160 15.76 -8.10 14.75
N SER A 161 15.50 -6.84 14.44
CA SER A 161 16.54 -5.88 14.05
C SER A 161 16.09 -4.45 14.31
N ASP A 162 17.07 -3.58 14.59
CA ASP A 162 16.81 -2.16 14.81
C ASP A 162 16.44 -1.45 13.49
N LEU A 163 15.38 -0.64 13.53
CA LEU A 163 14.86 0.02 12.33
C LEU A 163 15.87 1.03 11.75
N LYS A 164 16.63 1.72 12.59
CA LYS A 164 17.63 2.71 12.13
C LYS A 164 18.78 2.01 11.41
N GLU A 165 19.24 0.86 11.89
CA GLU A 165 20.26 0.05 11.20
C GLU A 165 19.78 -0.46 9.84
N ILE A 166 18.58 -1.04 9.79
CA ILE A 166 17.95 -1.51 8.54
C ILE A 166 17.87 -0.38 7.51
N VAL A 167 17.35 0.78 7.94
CA VAL A 167 17.12 1.92 7.04
C VAL A 167 18.43 2.60 6.63
N SER A 168 19.44 2.63 7.51
CA SER A 168 20.78 3.10 7.17
C SER A 168 21.36 2.26 6.02
N MET A 169 21.31 0.93 6.14
CA MET A 169 21.74 0.01 5.08
C MET A 169 20.92 0.21 3.79
N LEU A 170 19.60 0.32 3.90
CA LEU A 170 18.70 0.48 2.77
C LEU A 170 18.95 1.80 2.01
N SER A 171 19.20 2.90 2.72
CA SER A 171 19.44 4.23 2.12
C SER A 171 20.70 4.27 1.23
N GLN A 172 21.62 3.33 1.46
CA GLN A 172 22.85 3.16 0.69
C GLN A 172 22.66 2.37 -0.61
N ARG A 173 21.48 1.77 -0.84
CA ARG A 173 21.18 0.96 -2.03
C ARG A 173 20.52 1.77 -3.13
N GLU A 174 20.78 1.42 -4.39
CA GLU A 174 20.05 1.99 -5.53
C GLU A 174 18.65 1.42 -5.64
N LYS A 175 17.67 2.29 -5.94
CA LYS A 175 16.25 1.94 -6.07
C LYS A 175 15.76 1.05 -4.90
N PRO A 176 15.95 1.47 -3.64
CA PRO A 176 15.59 0.65 -2.49
C PRO A 176 14.08 0.39 -2.48
N VAL A 177 13.70 -0.86 -2.24
CA VAL A 177 12.30 -1.28 -2.13
C VAL A 177 12.01 -1.80 -0.73
N VAL A 178 10.90 -1.34 -0.16
CA VAL A 178 10.32 -1.90 1.06
C VAL A 178 8.97 -2.54 0.78
N LEU A 179 8.75 -3.74 1.32
CA LEU A 179 7.49 -4.46 1.26
C LEU A 179 6.83 -4.42 2.64
N ILE A 180 5.59 -3.93 2.69
CA ILE A 180 4.74 -3.93 3.89
C ILE A 180 3.44 -4.65 3.53
N GLY A 181 2.93 -5.50 4.42
CA GLY A 181 1.69 -6.23 4.17
C GLY A 181 0.49 -5.28 4.15
N GLY A 182 -0.26 -5.25 3.05
CA GLY A 182 -1.48 -4.44 2.93
C GLY A 182 -2.75 -5.16 3.40
N PHE A 183 -2.63 -6.05 4.40
CA PHE A 183 -3.67 -7.00 4.78
C PHE A 183 -3.76 -7.15 6.32
N PRO A 184 -4.92 -7.55 6.87
CA PRO A 184 -5.19 -7.43 8.31
C PRO A 184 -4.57 -8.52 9.20
N ALA A 185 -4.35 -9.71 8.65
CA ALA A 185 -3.97 -10.89 9.44
C ALA A 185 -3.07 -11.82 8.63
N GLY A 186 -2.45 -12.78 9.30
CA GLY A 186 -1.57 -13.79 8.70
C GLY A 186 -0.24 -13.22 8.21
N THR A 187 0.42 -13.93 7.28
CA THR A 187 1.77 -13.61 6.82
C THR A 187 1.84 -13.53 5.30
N PHE A 188 2.96 -13.01 4.77
CA PHE A 188 3.22 -13.03 3.34
C PHE A 188 3.22 -14.46 2.78
N LYS A 189 2.81 -14.60 1.53
CA LYS A 189 2.97 -15.86 0.80
C LYS A 189 4.45 -16.21 0.72
N LYS A 190 4.78 -17.51 0.75
CA LYS A 190 6.15 -18.00 0.55
C LYS A 190 6.77 -17.45 -0.74
N SER A 191 5.98 -17.29 -1.80
CA SER A 191 6.42 -16.69 -3.06
C SER A 191 6.85 -15.23 -2.91
N THR A 192 6.20 -14.46 -2.03
CA THR A 192 6.54 -13.07 -1.75
C THR A 192 7.80 -12.96 -0.92
N LEU A 193 7.94 -13.79 0.12
CA LEU A 193 9.13 -13.83 0.97
C LEU A 193 10.40 -14.19 0.17
N LYS A 194 10.29 -15.10 -0.82
CA LYS A 194 11.39 -15.45 -1.73
C LYS A 194 11.87 -14.32 -2.65
N LEU A 195 11.12 -13.22 -2.76
CA LEU A 195 11.49 -12.06 -3.57
C LEU A 195 12.23 -10.99 -2.75
N ALA A 196 12.27 -11.13 -1.42
CA ALA A 196 12.98 -10.22 -0.54
C ALA A 196 14.41 -10.72 -0.30
N ASP A 197 15.37 -9.80 -0.33
CA ASP A 197 16.76 -10.09 0.04
C ASP A 197 16.89 -10.25 1.55
N HIS A 198 16.09 -9.47 2.29
CA HIS A 198 16.03 -9.53 3.75
C HIS A 198 14.59 -9.44 4.25
N ILE A 199 14.32 -10.13 5.36
CA ILE A 199 13.04 -10.09 6.06
C ILE A 199 13.33 -9.73 7.50
N PHE A 200 12.82 -8.59 7.97
CA PHE A 200 13.08 -8.09 9.32
C PHE A 200 11.79 -7.95 10.13
N SER A 201 11.92 -8.20 11.44
CA SER A 201 10.93 -7.82 12.44
C SER A 201 11.48 -6.63 13.23
N ILE A 202 10.69 -5.57 13.37
CA ILE A 202 11.12 -4.31 14.01
C ILE A 202 10.47 -4.08 15.37
N ASP A 203 9.70 -5.06 15.84
CA ASP A 203 8.92 -4.95 17.06
C ASP A 203 8.58 -6.36 17.61
N PRO A 204 8.57 -6.57 18.93
CA PRO A 204 8.07 -7.82 19.52
C PRO A 204 6.55 -7.99 19.28
N GLU A 205 5.79 -6.90 19.20
CA GLU A 205 4.35 -6.91 19.03
C GLU A 205 3.93 -6.83 17.55
N THR A 206 2.64 -7.09 17.31
CA THR A 206 2.09 -6.95 15.96
C THR A 206 1.77 -5.48 15.74
N LEU A 207 2.46 -4.86 14.79
CA LEU A 207 2.16 -3.48 14.40
C LEU A 207 1.21 -3.45 13.22
N ASP A 208 0.33 -2.46 13.22
CA ASP A 208 -0.48 -2.15 12.04
C ASP A 208 0.39 -1.72 10.86
N ALA A 209 -0.09 -2.01 9.65
CA ALA A 209 0.64 -1.68 8.42
C ALA A 209 0.92 -0.16 8.29
N TRP A 210 0.01 0.69 8.76
CA TRP A 210 0.21 2.15 8.74
C TRP A 210 1.27 2.58 9.76
N THR A 211 1.33 1.95 10.94
CA THR A 211 2.39 2.20 11.92
C THR A 211 3.77 1.85 11.35
N VAL A 212 3.89 0.68 10.71
CA VAL A 212 5.13 0.28 10.03
C VAL A 212 5.47 1.25 8.89
N THR A 213 4.47 1.66 8.10
CA THR A 213 4.62 2.65 7.01
C THR A 213 5.19 3.97 7.52
N SER A 214 4.58 4.57 8.54
CA SER A 214 5.01 5.87 9.09
C SER A 214 6.40 5.78 9.73
N ARG A 215 6.69 4.69 10.47
CA ARG A 215 8.02 4.48 11.09
C ARG A 215 9.13 4.37 10.04
N ILE A 216 8.93 3.55 9.00
CA ILE A 216 9.94 3.37 7.93
C ILE A 216 10.17 4.69 7.18
N ILE A 217 9.09 5.40 6.82
CA ILE A 217 9.21 6.67 6.10
C ILE A 217 9.98 7.68 6.95
N TYR A 218 9.61 7.86 8.21
CA TYR A 218 10.27 8.81 9.09
C TYR A 218 11.75 8.46 9.33
N GLU A 219 12.07 7.19 9.55
CA GLU A 219 13.47 6.79 9.72
C GLU A 219 14.27 6.97 8.42
N TYR A 220 13.65 6.79 7.25
CA TYR A 220 14.28 7.06 5.96
C TYR A 220 14.50 8.57 5.74
N GLU A 221 13.58 9.42 6.19
CA GLU A 221 13.76 10.87 6.20
C GLU A 221 14.96 11.27 7.06
N LYS A 222 15.10 10.68 8.25
CA LYS A 222 16.24 10.92 9.14
C LYS A 222 17.55 10.45 8.53
N SER A 223 17.60 9.26 7.93
CA SER A 223 18.85 8.71 7.37
C SER A 223 19.43 9.55 6.24
N ILE A 224 18.59 10.33 5.54
CA ILE A 224 19.02 11.22 4.45
C ILE A 224 19.11 12.70 4.88
N GLY A 225 18.95 12.99 6.18
CA GLY A 225 18.99 14.32 6.78
C GLY A 225 17.90 15.25 6.26
N LEU A 226 16.71 14.72 5.96
CA LEU A 226 15.63 15.50 5.37
C LEU A 226 15.00 16.49 6.35
N PRO A 227 14.69 16.13 7.62
CA PRO A 227 14.11 17.06 8.58
C PRO A 227 14.96 18.33 8.77
N GLU A 228 16.27 18.18 8.91
CA GLU A 228 17.22 19.29 9.11
C GLU A 228 17.26 20.21 7.88
N LYS A 229 17.26 19.64 6.67
CA LYS A 229 17.21 20.42 5.41
C LYS A 229 15.94 21.25 5.32
N ARG A 230 14.79 20.65 5.67
CA ARG A 230 13.49 21.34 5.63
C ARG A 230 13.41 22.44 6.69
N LEU A 231 13.92 22.22 7.89
CA LEU A 231 13.95 23.22 8.96
C LEU A 231 14.84 24.42 8.57
N LYS A 232 16.04 24.16 8.02
CA LYS A 232 16.91 25.22 7.49
C LYS A 232 16.21 26.07 6.42
N ARG A 233 15.45 25.44 5.51
CA ARG A 233 14.64 26.15 4.51
C ARG A 233 13.56 27.02 5.17
N LEU A 234 12.88 26.53 6.20
CA LEU A 234 11.87 27.30 6.92
C LEU A 234 12.46 28.54 7.59
N LEU A 235 13.61 28.40 8.24
CA LEU A 235 14.30 29.52 8.88
C LEU A 235 14.71 30.60 7.87
N LYS A 236 15.20 30.19 6.69
CA LYS A 236 15.53 31.13 5.59
C LYS A 236 14.34 31.88 4.99
N ILE A 237 13.13 31.33 5.08
CA ILE A 237 11.91 31.99 4.58
C ILE A 237 11.41 33.03 5.60
N ARG A 238 11.76 32.87 6.88
CA ARG A 238 11.32 33.73 7.98
C ARG A 238 12.31 34.87 8.31
N SER A 239 13.56 34.75 7.87
CA SER A 239 14.56 35.83 7.88
C SER A 239 14.37 36.76 6.69
#